data_AF-A0A4Y5ZNL4-F1
#
_entry.id   AF-A0A4Y5ZNL4-F1
#
_cell.length_a   1.000
_cell.length_b   1.000
_cell.length_c   1.000
_cell.angle_alpha   90.00
_cell.angle_beta   90.00
_cell.angle_gamma   90.00
#
_symmetry.space_group_name_H-M   'P 1'
#
loop_
_entity.id
_entity.type
_entity.pdbx_description
1 polymer ?
#
loop_
_entity_poly.entity_id
_entity_poly.type
_entity_poly.pdbx_seq_one_letter_code
_entity_poly.pdbx_strand_id
1 'polypeptide(L)'
;MYSQRPALKQSCHLLDSAGRLGVRARGGGGMAPVINTTVNVDAGGSVTTQTSSSGDAMGRALADEMQNAALQVIQKHLKPGGMIHNFSKGR
;
A
#
# COMPACT_ATOMS: atom_id res chain seq x y z
N MET A 1 7.62 33.59 55.41
CA MET A 1 6.43 33.73 54.54
C MET A 1 6.76 33.16 53.18
N TYR A 2 6.16 32.03 52.81
CA TYR A 2 6.17 31.53 51.44
C TYR A 2 5.12 32.30 50.64
N SER A 3 5.45 32.81 49.44
CA SER A 3 4.45 33.39 48.53
C SER A 3 4.51 32.71 47.17
N GLN A 4 3.33 32.32 46.71
CA GLN A 4 3.00 31.34 45.68
C GLN A 4 3.06 31.93 44.26
N ARG A 5 3.45 31.09 43.29
CA ARG A 5 3.18 31.29 41.84
C ARG A 5 1.71 30.97 41.55
N PRO A 6 1.14 31.51 40.45
CA PRO A 6 0.76 30.59 39.39
C PRO A 6 1.09 31.07 37.96
N ALA A 7 1.34 30.08 37.10
CA ALA A 7 1.60 30.18 35.67
C ALA A 7 0.30 30.25 34.85
N LEU A 8 0.36 30.90 33.69
CA LEU A 8 -0.40 30.71 32.43
C LEU A 8 -0.23 32.04 31.65
N LYS A 9 0.16 32.15 30.39
CA LYS A 9 -0.21 31.38 29.21
C LYS A 9 0.67 31.90 28.06
N GLN A 10 1.50 31.05 27.46
CA GLN A 10 2.09 31.33 26.14
C GLN A 10 1.66 30.21 25.21
N SER A 11 0.72 30.54 24.35
CA SER A 11 0.31 29.79 23.17
C SER A 11 1.47 29.78 22.18
N CYS A 12 2.37 28.81 22.35
CA CYS A 12 3.49 28.58 21.46
C CYS A 12 3.02 27.83 20.21
N HIS A 13 3.36 28.41 19.06
CA HIS A 13 3.34 27.78 17.76
C HIS A 13 4.33 26.59 17.73
N LEU A 14 3.80 25.37 17.59
CA LEU A 14 4.33 24.20 16.86
C LEU A 14 5.79 23.72 17.04
N LEU A 15 6.49 24.00 18.15
CA LEU A 15 7.79 23.39 18.45
C LEU A 15 7.92 23.03 19.94
N ASP A 16 8.41 21.82 20.25
CA ASP A 16 9.17 21.68 21.50
C ASP A 16 10.52 22.41 21.31
N SER A 17 11.02 23.01 22.39
CA SER A 17 12.18 23.90 22.35
C SER A 17 13.50 23.19 21.98
N ALA A 18 13.49 21.90 21.67
CA ALA A 18 14.62 21.16 21.09
C ALA A 18 14.51 20.97 19.57
N GLY A 19 13.58 21.65 18.89
CA GLY A 19 13.52 21.63 17.42
C GLY A 19 13.07 20.30 16.83
N ARG A 20 12.44 19.43 17.64
CA ARG A 20 11.92 18.17 17.13
C ARG A 20 10.69 18.46 16.29
N LEU A 21 10.87 18.49 14.96
CA LEU A 21 9.77 18.24 14.05
C LEU A 21 9.10 16.96 14.52
N GLY A 22 7.80 17.05 14.80
CA GLY A 22 6.94 15.91 15.06
C GLY A 22 6.76 15.07 13.80
N VAL A 23 7.85 14.53 13.26
CA VAL A 23 7.75 13.31 12.48
C VAL A 23 7.36 12.25 13.51
N ARG A 24 6.08 11.91 13.52
CA ARG A 24 5.68 10.58 13.97
C ARG A 24 6.30 9.60 12.97
N ALA A 25 7.60 9.35 13.09
CA ALA A 25 8.14 8.09 12.66
C ALA A 25 7.40 7.09 13.56
N ARG A 26 6.33 6.49 13.01
CA ARG A 26 5.68 5.32 13.58
C ARG A 26 6.66 4.15 13.41
N GLY A 27 7.85 4.29 13.98
CA GLY A 27 8.78 3.20 14.24
C GLY A 27 8.22 2.41 15.41
N GLY A 28 7.11 1.72 15.16
CA GLY A 28 6.54 0.75 16.09
C GLY A 28 6.44 -0.55 15.33
N GLY A 29 7.47 -1.40 15.46
CA GLY A 29 7.55 -2.78 14.95
C GLY A 29 6.45 -3.16 13.96
N GLY A 30 6.54 -2.60 12.74
CA GLY A 30 5.41 -2.60 11.81
C GLY A 30 5.36 -3.92 11.06
N MET A 31 4.30 -4.69 11.25
CA MET A 31 3.97 -5.82 10.39
C MET A 31 4.20 -5.42 8.92
N ALA A 32 5.04 -6.18 8.20
CA ALA A 32 5.21 -5.97 6.77
C ALA A 32 3.83 -6.00 6.10
N PRO A 33 3.56 -5.11 5.12
CA PRO A 33 2.25 -5.07 4.50
C PRO A 33 1.95 -6.42 3.83
N VAL A 34 0.85 -7.06 4.22
CA VAL A 34 0.39 -8.26 3.51
C VAL A 34 -0.41 -7.80 2.31
N ILE A 35 0.05 -8.15 1.11
CA ILE A 35 -0.64 -7.90 -0.15
C ILE A 35 -1.31 -9.18 -0.60
N ASN A 36 -2.61 -9.12 -0.87
CA ASN A 36 -3.35 -10.25 -1.42
C ASN A 36 -3.95 -9.83 -2.77
N THR A 37 -3.43 -10.42 -3.85
CA THR A 37 -3.87 -10.18 -5.23
C THR A 37 -4.63 -11.40 -5.74
N THR A 38 -5.92 -11.22 -5.99
CA THR A 38 -6.75 -12.23 -6.68
C THR A 38 -6.84 -11.87 -8.14
N VAL A 39 -6.61 -12.86 -9.00
CA VAL A 39 -6.69 -12.73 -10.44
C VAL A 39 -7.67 -13.76 -10.96
N ASN A 40 -8.73 -13.29 -11.63
CA ASN A 40 -9.67 -14.16 -12.34
C ASN A 40 -9.47 -13.95 -13.84
N VAL A 41 -9.19 -15.03 -14.57
CA VAL A 41 -9.02 -15.05 -16.02
C VAL A 41 -10.08 -15.97 -16.63
N ASP A 42 -10.86 -15.42 -17.56
CA ASP A 42 -11.88 -16.16 -18.29
C ASP A 42 -11.38 -16.65 -19.67
N ALA A 43 -12.01 -17.71 -20.19
CA ALA A 43 -11.69 -18.30 -21.49
C ALA A 43 -11.95 -17.34 -22.68
N GLY A 44 -12.83 -16.35 -22.51
CA GLY A 44 -13.06 -15.26 -23.47
C GLY A 44 -11.97 -14.18 -23.44
N GLY A 45 -10.94 -14.32 -22.61
CA GLY A 45 -9.84 -13.36 -22.49
C GLY A 45 -10.13 -12.17 -21.58
N SER A 46 -11.24 -12.20 -20.84
CA SER A 46 -11.53 -11.20 -19.81
C SER A 46 -10.68 -11.46 -18.56
N VAL A 47 -10.13 -10.40 -17.98
CA VAL A 47 -9.29 -10.46 -16.78
C VAL A 47 -9.81 -9.46 -15.76
N THR A 48 -10.01 -9.92 -14.54
CA THR A 48 -10.27 -9.04 -13.40
C THR A 48 -9.19 -9.27 -12.34
N THR A 49 -8.65 -8.18 -11.83
CA THR A 49 -7.64 -8.19 -10.77
C THR A 49 -8.16 -7.40 -9.58
N GLN A 50 -8.17 -8.04 -8.42
CA GLN A 50 -8.58 -7.43 -7.17
C GLN A 50 -7.41 -7.55 -6.20
N THR A 51 -6.85 -6.41 -5.81
CA THR A 51 -5.76 -6.37 -4.84
C THR A 51 -6.22 -5.72 -3.56
N SER A 52 -5.83 -6.32 -2.44
CA SER A 52 -6.04 -5.77 -1.10
C SER A 52 -4.70 -5.71 -0.37
N SER A 53 -4.53 -4.73 0.51
CA SER A 53 -3.34 -4.63 1.35
C SER A 53 -3.70 -4.33 2.81
N SER A 54 -3.00 -5.01 3.71
CA SER A 54 -2.97 -4.66 5.13
C SER A 54 -1.75 -3.76 5.37
N GLY A 55 -1.85 -2.49 5.00
CA GLY A 55 -0.72 -1.58 5.06
C GLY A 55 -1.12 -0.12 5.00
N ASP A 56 -0.18 0.74 5.39
CA ASP A 56 -0.26 2.20 5.23
C ASP A 56 -0.02 2.60 3.75
N ALA A 57 0.34 3.87 3.51
CA ALA A 57 0.49 4.40 2.16
C ALA A 57 1.47 3.60 1.28
N MET A 58 2.53 3.04 1.86
CA MET A 58 3.50 2.20 1.14
C MET A 58 2.88 0.87 0.70
N GLY A 59 2.15 0.19 1.59
CA GLY A 59 1.48 -1.08 1.26
C GLY A 59 0.39 -0.92 0.21
N ARG A 60 -0.25 0.25 0.13
CA ARG A 60 -1.19 0.58 -0.96
C ARG A 60 -0.47 0.80 -2.29
N ALA A 61 0.61 1.57 -2.30
CA ALA A 61 1.40 1.79 -3.52
C ALA A 61 1.92 0.47 -4.10
N LEU A 62 2.42 -0.43 -3.25
CA LEU A 62 2.86 -1.76 -3.68
C LEU A 62 1.70 -2.62 -4.20
N ALA A 63 0.52 -2.56 -3.57
CA ALA A 63 -0.67 -3.27 -4.07
C ALA A 63 -1.07 -2.83 -5.48
N ASP A 64 -1.03 -1.53 -5.76
CA ASP A 64 -1.34 -0.97 -7.07
C ASP A 64 -0.30 -1.42 -8.12
N GLU A 65 0.99 -1.41 -7.75
CA GLU A 65 2.06 -1.93 -8.61
C GLU A 65 1.85 -3.42 -8.91
N MET A 66 1.55 -4.24 -7.90
CA MET A 66 1.28 -5.67 -8.08
C MET A 66 0.06 -5.92 -8.96
N GLN A 67 -1.00 -5.11 -8.85
CA GLN A 67 -2.16 -5.20 -9.73
C GLN A 67 -1.79 -4.97 -11.21
N ASN A 68 -1.01 -3.91 -11.46
CA ASN A 68 -0.57 -3.55 -12.80
C ASN A 68 0.40 -4.59 -13.40
N ALA A 69 1.34 -5.09 -12.60
CA ALA A 69 2.28 -6.13 -13.01
C ALA A 69 1.53 -7.43 -13.37
N ALA A 70 0.56 -7.84 -12.54
CA ALA A 70 -0.27 -9.01 -12.82
C ALA A 70 -1.01 -8.87 -14.16
N LEU A 71 -1.67 -7.72 -14.38
CA LEU A 71 -2.37 -7.44 -15.64
C LEU A 71 -1.44 -7.57 -16.85
N GLN A 72 -0.23 -7.00 -16.78
CA GLN A 72 0.73 -7.06 -17.90
C GLN A 72 1.16 -8.51 -18.22
N VAL A 73 1.48 -9.30 -17.18
CA VAL A 73 1.89 -10.70 -17.35
C VAL A 73 0.77 -11.54 -17.96
N ILE A 74 -0.47 -11.37 -17.47
CA ILE A 74 -1.62 -12.11 -17.98
C ILE A 74 -1.92 -11.72 -19.42
N GLN A 75 -1.93 -10.42 -19.72
CA GLN A 75 -2.15 -9.93 -21.09
C GLN A 75 -1.10 -10.49 -22.06
N LYS A 76 0.16 -10.61 -21.63
CA LYS A 76 1.20 -11.28 -22.43
C LYS A 76 0.85 -12.74 -22.72
N HIS A 77 0.30 -13.46 -21.75
CA HIS A 77 -0.06 -14.87 -21.91
C HIS A 77 -1.42 -15.13 -22.58
N LEU A 78 -2.27 -14.12 -22.71
CA LEU A 78 -3.50 -14.16 -23.51
C LEU A 78 -3.27 -13.98 -25.00
N LYS A 79 -2.13 -13.39 -25.39
CA LYS A 79 -1.74 -13.23 -26.80
C LYS A 79 -1.38 -14.59 -27.44
N PRO A 80 -1.49 -14.73 -28.77
CA PRO A 80 -1.04 -15.93 -29.48
C PRO A 80 0.38 -16.35 -29.10
N GLY A 81 0.56 -17.63 -28.78
CA GLY A 81 1.83 -18.17 -28.27
C GLY A 81 2.01 -18.07 -26.75
N GLY A 82 1.13 -17.35 -26.06
CA GLY A 82 1.07 -17.29 -24.61
C GLY A 82 0.50 -18.58 -23.99
N MET A 83 0.87 -18.86 -22.74
CA MET A 83 0.47 -20.11 -22.05
C MET A 83 -1.05 -20.25 -21.93
N ILE A 84 -1.75 -19.17 -21.57
CA ILE A 84 -3.21 -19.19 -21.40
C ILE A 84 -3.90 -19.36 -22.77
N HIS A 85 -3.42 -18.66 -23.80
CA HIS A 85 -3.93 -18.80 -25.17
C HIS A 85 -3.75 -20.22 -25.72
N ASN A 86 -2.60 -20.84 -25.47
CA ASN A 86 -2.33 -22.19 -25.97
C ASN A 86 -3.18 -23.24 -25.24
N PHE A 87 -3.47 -23.04 -23.95
CA PHE A 87 -4.36 -23.92 -23.19
C PHE A 87 -5.80 -23.90 -23.72
N SER A 88 -6.34 -22.71 -24.08
CA SER A 88 -7.70 -22.62 -24.61
C SER A 88 -7.84 -23.20 -26.02
N LYS A 89 -6.80 -23.14 -26.85
CA LYS A 89 -6.78 -23.69 -28.22
C LYS A 89 -6.44 -25.19 -28.29
N GLY A 90 -5.83 -25.75 -27.25
CA GLY A 90 -5.46 -27.16 -27.18
C GLY A 90 -6.59 -28.11 -26.76
N ARG A 91 -7.82 -27.62 -26.64
CA ARG A 91 -9.03 -28.43 -26.42
C ARG A 91 -9.84 -28.58 -27.70
#